data_AF-A0A7X6GVH9-F1
#
_entry.id   AF-A0A7X6GVH9-F1
#
_cell.length_a   1.000
_cell.length_b   1.000
_cell.length_c   1.000
_cell.angle_alpha   90.00
_cell.angle_beta   90.00
_cell.angle_gamma   90.00
#
_symmetry.space_group_name_H-M   'P 1'
#
loop_
_entity.id
_entity.type
_entity.pdbx_description
1 polymer ?
#
loop_
_entity_poly.entity_id
_entity_poly.type
_entity_poly.pdbx_seq_one_letter_code
_entity_poly.pdbx_strand_id
1 'polypeptide(L)'
;MVRPTRLLAAALAALALALPGPAPAQSAQETAYVMGLMESMNALSVRFNREVCGYILRHPNGAYSSTKVSWGGHASCASLPVTDGMDVVSSWHTHAAWAEEYDNEVPSIQDVEGDMRMGVNGWVGTPGGRLWFVDGRTGFMRQVCGPGCLPEDPNSVEGSQGPVGESYSLDALYARFGQTR
;
A
#
# COMPACT_ATOMS: atom_id res chain seq x y z
N MET A 1 -20.45 -49.84 -57.12
CA MET A 1 -19.39 -49.75 -56.09
C MET A 1 -18.32 -48.82 -56.62
N VAL A 2 -17.88 -47.69 -56.06
CA VAL A 2 -18.13 -46.89 -54.84
C VAL A 2 -17.70 -45.46 -55.22
N ARG A 3 -18.44 -44.41 -54.82
CA ARG A 3 -18.03 -43.00 -54.97
C ARG A 3 -17.13 -42.59 -53.79
N PRO A 4 -16.02 -41.85 -53.99
CA PRO A 4 -15.27 -41.30 -52.87
C PRO A 4 -15.90 -39.98 -52.41
N THR A 5 -16.34 -39.97 -51.16
CA THR A 5 -16.90 -38.82 -50.46
C THR A 5 -15.78 -37.84 -50.10
N ARG A 6 -15.83 -36.60 -50.59
CA ARG A 6 -14.93 -35.52 -50.15
C ARG A 6 -15.40 -35.02 -48.78
N LEU A 7 -14.61 -35.26 -47.74
CA LEU A 7 -14.80 -34.70 -46.41
C LEU A 7 -14.45 -33.20 -46.46
N LEU A 8 -15.45 -32.34 -46.20
CA LEU A 8 -15.23 -30.92 -45.91
C LEU A 8 -14.63 -30.78 -44.51
N ALA A 9 -13.39 -30.30 -44.42
CA ALA A 9 -12.80 -29.87 -43.17
C ALA A 9 -13.36 -28.48 -42.80
N ALA A 10 -14.17 -28.43 -41.75
CA ALA A 10 -14.62 -27.17 -41.15
C ALA A 10 -13.48 -26.56 -40.32
N ALA A 11 -12.98 -25.39 -40.74
CA ALA A 11 -12.03 -24.60 -39.96
C ALA A 11 -12.78 -23.81 -38.89
N LEU A 12 -12.62 -24.19 -37.63
CA LEU A 12 -13.06 -23.42 -36.47
C LEU A 12 -12.04 -22.30 -36.21
N ALA A 13 -12.41 -21.05 -36.54
CA ALA A 13 -11.68 -19.87 -36.13
C ALA A 13 -11.98 -19.59 -34.65
N ALA A 14 -11.00 -19.83 -33.77
CA ALA A 14 -11.09 -19.47 -32.36
C ALA A 14 -10.84 -17.97 -32.19
N LEU A 15 -11.90 -17.21 -31.90
CA LEU A 15 -11.81 -15.81 -31.52
C LEU A 15 -11.34 -15.72 -30.06
N ALA A 16 -10.07 -15.42 -29.83
CA ALA A 16 -9.55 -15.20 -28.49
C ALA A 16 -10.13 -13.89 -27.92
N LEU A 17 -11.10 -13.99 -27.01
CA LEU A 17 -11.51 -12.86 -26.19
C LEU A 17 -10.33 -12.44 -25.30
N ALA A 18 -9.81 -11.23 -25.52
CA ALA A 18 -8.89 -10.60 -24.59
C ALA A 18 -9.67 -10.29 -23.30
N LEU A 19 -9.54 -11.15 -22.30
CA LEU A 19 -10.04 -10.86 -20.96
C LEU A 19 -9.22 -9.69 -20.38
N PRO A 20 -9.88 -8.67 -19.79
CA PRO A 20 -9.15 -7.66 -19.03
C PRO A 20 -8.37 -8.36 -17.93
N GLY A 21 -7.06 -8.14 -17.89
CA GLY A 21 -6.20 -8.69 -16.85
C GLY A 21 -6.67 -8.25 -15.47
N PRO A 22 -6.46 -9.07 -14.43
CA PRO A 22 -6.72 -8.62 -13.07
C PRO A 22 -5.97 -7.30 -12.84
N ALA A 23 -6.64 -6.30 -12.28
CA ALA A 23 -5.95 -5.14 -11.72
C ALA A 23 -4.78 -5.66 -10.88
N PRO A 24 -3.53 -5.18 -11.06
CA PRO A 24 -2.41 -5.78 -10.37
C PRO A 24 -2.68 -5.78 -8.87
N ALA A 25 -2.93 -6.99 -8.34
CA ALA A 25 -2.49 -7.33 -7.01
C ALA A 25 -1.05 -6.84 -6.90
N GLN A 26 -0.71 -6.24 -5.76
CA GLN A 26 0.59 -5.64 -5.58
C GLN A 26 1.70 -6.59 -6.06
N SER A 27 2.57 -6.09 -6.93
CA SER A 27 3.65 -6.92 -7.47
C SER A 27 4.68 -7.17 -6.38
N ALA A 28 5.27 -8.38 -6.36
CA ALA A 28 6.37 -8.69 -5.45
C ALA A 28 7.55 -7.72 -5.60
N GLN A 29 7.71 -7.14 -6.80
CA GLN A 29 8.74 -6.15 -7.09
C GLN A 29 8.46 -4.80 -6.42
N GLU A 30 7.21 -4.33 -6.41
CA GLU A 30 6.81 -3.15 -5.65
C GLU A 30 7.00 -3.40 -4.15
N THR A 31 6.62 -4.58 -3.65
CA THR A 31 6.80 -4.94 -2.24
C THR A 31 8.27 -4.87 -1.84
N ALA A 32 9.16 -5.47 -2.64
CA ALA A 32 10.59 -5.44 -2.37
C ALA A 32 11.15 -4.02 -2.39
N TYR A 33 10.69 -3.18 -3.32
CA TYR A 33 11.08 -1.77 -3.37
C TYR A 33 10.64 -1.01 -2.12
N VAL A 34 9.38 -1.15 -1.71
CA VAL A 34 8.83 -0.47 -0.53
C VAL A 34 9.49 -0.96 0.75
N MET A 35 9.76 -2.26 0.88
CA MET A 35 10.49 -2.81 2.04
C MET A 35 11.85 -2.11 2.22
N GLY A 36 12.66 -2.00 1.16
CA GLY A 36 13.96 -1.32 1.23
C GLY A 36 13.85 0.18 1.48
N LEU A 37 12.84 0.84 0.90
CA LEU A 37 12.54 2.25 1.17
C LEU A 37 12.18 2.47 2.65
N MET A 38 11.28 1.65 3.18
CA MET A 38 10.75 1.77 4.54
C MET A 38 11.78 1.40 5.60
N GLU A 39 12.71 0.48 5.31
CA GLU A 39 13.83 0.19 6.23
C GLU A 39 14.61 1.47 6.57
N SER A 40 14.89 2.31 5.57
CA SER A 40 15.58 3.59 5.80
C SER A 40 14.64 4.66 6.34
N MET A 41 13.44 4.80 5.78
CA MET A 41 12.55 5.91 6.11
C MET A 41 11.91 5.76 7.49
N ASN A 42 11.56 4.55 7.93
CA ASN A 42 10.97 4.32 9.25
C ASN A 42 11.99 4.67 10.36
N ALA A 43 13.25 4.25 10.18
CA ALA A 43 14.33 4.60 11.11
C ALA A 43 14.51 6.11 11.26
N LEU A 44 14.48 6.85 10.15
CA LEU A 44 14.61 8.31 10.18
C LEU A 44 13.35 8.99 10.74
N SER A 45 12.17 8.48 10.40
CA SER A 45 10.88 8.98 10.86
C SER A 45 10.76 8.91 12.38
N VAL A 46 11.08 7.76 12.95
CA VAL A 46 11.16 7.54 14.41
C VAL A 46 12.20 8.46 15.02
N ARG A 47 13.43 8.48 14.49
CA ARG A 47 14.54 9.28 15.05
C ARG A 47 14.20 10.78 15.14
N PHE A 48 13.55 11.31 14.12
CA PHE A 48 13.21 12.74 14.06
C PHE A 48 11.80 13.04 14.57
N ASN A 49 11.05 12.02 14.98
CA ASN A 49 9.66 12.11 15.38
C ASN A 49 8.80 12.89 14.36
N ARG A 50 8.89 12.48 13.09
CA ARG A 50 8.16 13.10 11.98
C ARG A 50 7.73 12.06 10.98
N GLU A 51 6.49 12.14 10.52
CA GLU A 51 6.03 11.40 9.35
C GLU A 51 6.82 11.81 8.11
N VAL A 52 7.10 10.84 7.25
CA VAL A 52 7.76 11.03 5.96
C VAL A 52 6.92 10.38 4.90
N CYS A 53 6.65 11.07 3.79
CA CYS A 53 5.74 10.58 2.77
C CYS A 53 6.21 10.87 1.35
N GLY A 54 5.60 10.15 0.40
CA GLY A 54 5.79 10.35 -1.02
C GLY A 54 4.85 9.47 -1.84
N TYR A 55 5.19 9.33 -3.11
CA TYR A 55 4.56 8.39 -4.02
C TYR A 55 5.58 7.39 -4.55
N ILE A 56 5.12 6.18 -4.84
CA ILE A 56 5.85 5.17 -5.59
C ILE A 56 5.51 5.35 -7.07
N LEU A 57 6.56 5.49 -7.88
CA LEU A 57 6.46 5.66 -9.33
C LEU A 57 6.87 4.38 -10.02
N ARG A 58 6.16 4.01 -11.08
CA ARG A 58 6.53 2.92 -11.97
C ARG A 58 7.10 3.47 -13.26
N HIS A 59 8.22 2.91 -13.70
CA HIS A 59 8.88 3.29 -14.94
C HIS A 59 8.47 2.36 -16.09
N PRO A 60 8.61 2.79 -17.36
CA PRO A 60 8.24 1.97 -18.53
C PRO A 60 8.96 0.60 -18.60
N ASN A 61 10.16 0.50 -18.02
CA ASN A 61 10.91 -0.75 -17.92
C ASN A 61 10.46 -1.65 -16.74
N GLY A 62 9.42 -1.26 -16.02
CA GLY A 62 8.91 -1.96 -14.83
C GLY A 62 9.66 -1.67 -13.53
N ALA A 63 10.71 -0.85 -13.54
CA ALA A 63 11.40 -0.45 -12.32
C ALA A 63 10.53 0.49 -11.47
N TYR A 64 10.82 0.54 -10.17
CA TYR A 64 10.16 1.44 -9.23
C TYR A 64 11.13 2.50 -8.71
N SER A 65 10.60 3.69 -8.45
CA SER A 65 11.28 4.73 -7.69
C SER A 65 10.29 5.42 -6.75
N SER A 66 10.75 6.40 -5.99
CA SER A 66 9.89 7.27 -5.21
C SER A 66 10.10 8.72 -5.62
N THR A 67 9.03 9.51 -5.50
CA THR A 67 9.15 10.96 -5.53
C THR A 67 10.13 11.46 -4.47
N LYS A 68 10.58 12.71 -4.60
CA LYS A 68 11.26 13.39 -3.51
C LYS A 68 10.39 13.30 -2.24
N VAL A 69 11.02 12.89 -1.14
CA VAL A 69 10.32 12.74 0.15
C VAL A 69 9.85 14.09 0.67
N SER A 70 8.67 14.11 1.27
CA SER A 70 8.15 15.23 2.05
C SER A 70 8.30 14.92 3.53
N TRP A 71 8.68 15.93 4.32
CA TRP A 71 8.82 15.80 5.77
C TRP A 71 7.63 16.47 6.44
N GLY A 72 6.80 15.66 7.08
CA GLY A 72 5.58 16.05 7.77
C GLY A 72 5.80 16.53 9.20
N GLY A 73 4.73 16.55 9.98
CA GLY A 73 4.75 16.73 11.43
C GLY A 73 4.69 15.38 12.16
N HIS A 74 4.27 15.42 13.42
CA HIS A 74 4.15 14.22 14.26
C HIS A 74 3.02 13.27 13.83
N ALA A 75 1.94 13.80 13.23
CA ALA A 75 0.73 13.06 12.88
C ALA A 75 0.12 13.51 11.54
N SER A 76 0.97 14.01 10.63
CA SER A 76 0.54 14.33 9.26
C SER A 76 1.73 14.50 8.34
N CYS A 77 1.56 14.07 7.09
CA CYS A 77 2.44 14.41 5.99
C CYS A 77 1.64 14.72 4.73
N ALA A 78 2.14 15.64 3.91
CA ALA A 78 1.58 15.95 2.61
C ALA A 78 2.66 15.73 1.56
N SER A 79 2.43 14.75 0.66
CA SER A 79 3.34 14.46 -0.43
C SER A 79 3.47 15.67 -1.36
N LEU A 80 4.66 15.85 -1.93
CA LEU A 80 4.89 16.89 -2.92
C LEU A 80 4.08 16.60 -4.20
N PRO A 81 3.65 17.63 -4.94
CA PRO A 81 2.98 17.43 -6.22
C PRO A 81 3.82 16.57 -7.17
N VAL A 82 3.16 15.59 -7.79
CA VAL A 82 3.79 14.73 -8.79
C VAL A 82 3.80 15.47 -10.13
N THR A 83 4.91 15.38 -10.86
CA THR A 83 4.99 15.92 -12.22
C THR A 83 4.04 15.17 -13.15
N ASP A 84 3.36 15.91 -14.02
CA ASP A 84 2.44 15.34 -15.01
C ASP A 84 3.09 14.23 -15.84
N GLY A 85 2.33 13.17 -16.12
CA GLY A 85 2.75 12.05 -16.95
C GLY A 85 3.55 10.96 -16.23
N MET A 86 3.79 11.08 -14.93
CA MET A 86 4.35 10.00 -14.11
C MET A 86 3.28 8.94 -13.78
N ASP A 87 3.66 7.66 -13.82
CA ASP A 87 2.80 6.54 -13.41
C ASP A 87 2.91 6.33 -11.89
N VAL A 88 1.96 6.90 -11.15
CA VAL A 88 1.85 6.73 -9.69
C VAL A 88 1.07 5.44 -9.41
N VAL A 89 1.70 4.50 -8.73
CA VAL A 89 1.07 3.21 -8.40
C VAL A 89 0.58 3.12 -6.96
N SER A 90 1.22 3.86 -6.05
CA SER A 90 0.84 3.91 -4.64
C SER A 90 1.34 5.18 -3.96
N SER A 91 0.63 5.62 -2.93
CA SER A 91 1.13 6.52 -1.89
C SER A 91 1.99 5.71 -0.91
N TRP A 92 2.82 6.41 -0.14
CA TRP A 92 3.45 5.83 1.03
C TRP A 92 3.73 6.88 2.10
N HIS A 93 3.67 6.46 3.35
CA HIS A 93 4.17 7.24 4.48
C HIS A 93 4.62 6.38 5.63
N THR A 94 5.33 7.01 6.56
CA THR A 94 5.62 6.45 7.89
C THR A 94 4.77 7.18 8.91
N HIS A 95 4.39 6.47 9.98
CA HIS A 95 4.03 7.10 11.24
C HIS A 95 5.32 7.49 11.98
N ALA A 96 5.25 8.60 12.71
CA ALA A 96 6.37 9.16 13.47
C ALA A 96 6.80 8.25 14.65
N ALA A 97 7.55 8.81 15.60
CA ALA A 97 7.90 8.09 16.82
C ALA A 97 6.64 7.66 17.60
N TRP A 98 6.80 6.67 18.48
CA TRP A 98 5.70 6.21 19.31
C TRP A 98 5.20 7.34 20.23
N ALA A 99 3.88 7.42 20.41
CA ALA A 99 3.22 8.38 21.28
C ALA A 99 1.98 7.74 21.91
N GLU A 100 1.80 7.91 23.21
CA GLU A 100 0.74 7.26 24.00
C GLU A 100 -0.67 7.77 23.62
N GLU A 101 -0.76 8.98 23.10
CA GLU A 101 -2.01 9.61 22.70
C GLU A 101 -2.50 9.20 21.29
N TYR A 102 -1.69 8.46 20.53
CA TYR A 102 -2.00 8.04 19.16
C TYR A 102 -2.03 6.52 19.00
N ASP A 103 -2.98 6.04 18.21
CA ASP A 103 -2.98 4.68 17.67
C ASP A 103 -2.24 4.64 16.34
N ASN A 104 -0.91 4.71 16.48
CA ASN A 104 0.05 4.79 15.39
C ASN A 104 0.49 3.41 14.87
N GLU A 105 -0.11 2.31 15.33
CA GLU A 105 0.21 0.95 14.87
C GLU A 105 -0.72 0.41 13.78
N VAL A 106 -1.74 1.20 13.38
CA VAL A 106 -2.67 0.90 12.28
C VAL A 106 -2.83 2.13 11.38
N PRO A 107 -3.10 1.98 10.07
CA PRO A 107 -3.46 3.13 9.22
C PRO A 107 -4.62 3.92 9.82
N SER A 108 -4.60 5.25 9.71
CA SER A 108 -5.72 6.11 10.10
C SER A 108 -6.87 6.03 9.09
N ILE A 109 -8.06 6.50 9.49
CA ILE A 109 -9.21 6.59 8.58
C ILE A 109 -8.87 7.52 7.41
N GLN A 110 -8.18 8.62 7.71
CA GLN A 110 -7.75 9.62 6.74
C GLN A 110 -6.78 9.05 5.71
N ASP A 111 -5.89 8.15 6.09
CA ASP A 111 -4.97 7.47 5.17
C ASP A 111 -5.77 6.67 4.15
N VAL A 112 -6.66 5.80 4.64
CA VAL A 112 -7.44 4.88 3.82
C VAL A 112 -8.40 5.64 2.89
N GLU A 113 -9.14 6.62 3.41
CA GLU A 113 -10.03 7.44 2.59
C GLU A 113 -9.26 8.33 1.60
N GLY A 114 -8.05 8.76 1.96
CA GLY A 114 -7.15 9.50 1.10
C GLY A 114 -6.76 8.69 -0.13
N ASP A 115 -6.25 7.48 0.09
CA ASP A 115 -5.89 6.53 -0.96
C ASP A 115 -7.08 6.17 -1.84
N MET A 116 -8.24 5.95 -1.23
CA MET A 116 -9.48 5.68 -1.96
C MET A 116 -9.92 6.83 -2.86
N ARG A 117 -9.86 8.07 -2.35
CA ARG A 117 -10.21 9.26 -3.14
C ARG A 117 -9.23 9.51 -4.28
N MET A 118 -7.96 9.20 -4.08
CA MET A 118 -6.93 9.29 -5.12
C MET A 118 -6.99 8.12 -6.11
N GLY A 119 -7.64 7.02 -5.75
CA GLY A 119 -7.71 5.81 -6.57
C GLY A 119 -6.37 5.08 -6.68
N VAL A 120 -5.50 5.23 -5.67
CA VAL A 120 -4.16 4.60 -5.60
C VAL A 120 -4.07 3.74 -4.35
N ASN A 121 -3.21 2.71 -4.37
CA ASN A 121 -2.93 1.95 -3.15
C ASN A 121 -2.05 2.75 -2.18
N GLY A 122 -1.90 2.26 -0.94
CA GLY A 122 -1.06 2.91 0.07
C GLY A 122 -0.14 1.97 0.84
N TRP A 123 0.91 2.55 1.41
CA TRP A 123 1.93 1.91 2.22
C TRP A 123 2.13 2.67 3.52
N VAL A 124 2.02 2.00 4.67
CA VAL A 124 2.19 2.66 5.97
C VAL A 124 3.19 1.91 6.84
N GLY A 125 4.33 2.53 7.17
CA GLY A 125 5.29 2.04 8.16
C GLY A 125 4.93 2.54 9.56
N THR A 126 5.00 1.69 10.59
CA THR A 126 4.64 2.07 11.97
C THR A 126 5.86 2.10 12.92
N PRO A 127 5.83 2.83 14.04
CA PRO A 127 6.91 2.85 15.01
C PRO A 127 7.19 1.49 15.66
N GLY A 128 6.21 0.59 15.79
CA GLY A 128 6.39 -0.80 16.19
C GLY A 128 7.00 -1.70 15.11
N GLY A 129 7.37 -1.12 13.98
CA GLY A 129 8.08 -1.81 12.91
C GLY A 129 7.19 -2.62 11.97
N ARG A 130 5.86 -2.38 11.96
CA ARG A 130 4.94 -3.04 11.01
C ARG A 130 5.00 -2.33 9.66
N LEU A 131 4.68 -3.07 8.60
CA LEU A 131 4.38 -2.50 7.29
C LEU A 131 2.97 -2.90 6.87
N TRP A 132 2.14 -1.89 6.60
CA TRP A 132 0.78 -2.05 6.11
C TRP A 132 0.67 -1.75 4.63
N PHE A 133 -0.19 -2.52 3.97
CA PHE A 133 -0.73 -2.22 2.65
C PHE A 133 -2.19 -1.78 2.78
N VAL A 134 -2.55 -0.74 2.02
CA VAL A 134 -3.93 -0.25 1.86
C VAL A 134 -4.36 -0.46 0.41
N ASP A 135 -5.44 -1.21 0.20
CA ASP A 135 -6.09 -1.32 -1.10
C ASP A 135 -6.97 -0.09 -1.32
N GLY A 136 -6.54 0.81 -2.20
CA GLY A 136 -7.25 2.06 -2.49
C GLY A 136 -8.58 1.88 -3.22
N ARG A 137 -8.93 0.67 -3.68
CA ARG A 137 -10.23 0.45 -4.32
C ARG A 137 -11.28 0.01 -3.31
N THR A 138 -10.87 -0.74 -2.31
CA THR A 138 -11.78 -1.40 -1.36
C THR A 138 -11.73 -0.79 0.04
N GLY A 139 -10.65 -0.07 0.37
CA GLY A 139 -10.38 0.36 1.74
C GLY A 139 -10.06 -0.80 2.68
N PHE A 140 -9.56 -1.91 2.14
CA PHE A 140 -9.06 -3.04 2.92
C PHE A 140 -7.57 -2.85 3.21
N MET A 141 -7.17 -3.13 4.45
CA MET A 141 -5.80 -2.97 4.92
C MET A 141 -5.28 -4.31 5.43
N ARG A 142 -4.04 -4.64 5.12
CA ARG A 142 -3.37 -5.84 5.65
C ARG A 142 -1.93 -5.54 6.00
N GLN A 143 -1.41 -6.22 7.01
CA GLN A 143 0.01 -6.23 7.26
C GLN A 143 0.70 -7.03 6.14
N VAL A 144 1.76 -6.44 5.57
CA VAL A 144 2.73 -7.16 4.75
C VAL A 144 3.76 -7.83 5.64
N CYS A 145 4.11 -7.19 6.75
CA CYS A 145 4.86 -7.81 7.82
C CYS A 145 4.53 -7.18 9.18
N GLY A 146 4.76 -7.97 10.23
CA GLY A 146 4.42 -7.67 11.63
C GLY A 146 5.48 -6.87 12.39
N PRO A 147 5.45 -6.89 13.74
CA PRO A 147 6.36 -6.11 14.58
C PRO A 147 7.81 -6.43 14.32
N GLY A 148 8.68 -5.43 14.48
CA GLY A 148 10.13 -5.57 14.32
C GLY A 148 10.59 -5.91 12.90
N CYS A 149 9.70 -5.83 11.90
CA CYS A 149 10.05 -6.03 10.50
C CYS A 149 10.82 -4.84 9.90
N LEU A 150 10.40 -3.63 10.27
CA LEU A 150 11.10 -2.37 10.01
C LEU A 150 11.81 -1.88 11.29
N PRO A 151 12.80 -0.98 11.20
CA PRO A 151 13.42 -0.39 12.39
C PRO A 151 12.38 0.27 13.28
N GLU A 152 12.35 -0.14 14.54
CA GLU A 152 11.34 0.22 15.52
C GLU A 152 11.78 1.39 16.41
N ASP A 153 10.79 2.09 16.98
CA ASP A 153 11.01 2.96 18.12
C ASP A 153 11.24 2.09 19.37
N PRO A 154 12.39 2.20 20.05
CA PRO A 154 12.64 1.45 21.28
C PRO A 154 11.68 1.81 22.43
N ASN A 155 10.95 2.92 22.30
CA ASN A 155 9.91 3.31 23.26
C ASN A 155 8.51 2.80 22.86
N SER A 156 8.36 2.11 21.72
CA SER A 156 7.08 1.55 21.31
C SER A 156 6.61 0.49 22.31
N VAL A 157 5.36 0.65 22.77
CA VAL A 157 4.73 -0.29 23.70
C VAL A 157 3.64 -1.05 22.95
N GLU A 158 3.92 -2.31 22.62
CA GLU A 158 2.96 -3.15 21.90
C GLU A 158 1.65 -3.30 22.68
N GLY A 159 0.53 -3.06 21.99
CA GLY A 159 -0.80 -3.22 22.56
C GLY A 159 -1.25 -2.08 23.48
N SER A 160 -0.52 -0.97 23.57
CA SER A 160 -0.95 0.20 24.34
C SER A 160 -2.33 0.74 23.92
N GLN A 161 -2.65 0.62 22.63
CA GLN A 161 -3.95 0.97 22.03
C GLN A 161 -4.83 -0.25 21.73
N GLY A 162 -4.60 -1.34 22.49
CA GLY A 162 -5.24 -2.63 22.28
C GLY A 162 -4.60 -3.46 21.16
N PRO A 163 -5.09 -4.70 20.96
CA PRO A 163 -4.51 -5.63 19.99
C PRO A 163 -4.58 -5.09 18.55
N VAL A 164 -3.49 -5.30 17.82
CA VAL A 164 -3.38 -4.94 16.40
C VAL A 164 -3.61 -6.21 15.56
N GLY A 165 -4.70 -6.23 14.79
CA GLY A 165 -5.04 -7.36 13.92
C GLY A 165 -4.16 -7.40 12.67
N GLU A 166 -4.10 -8.55 11.98
CA GLU A 166 -3.32 -8.68 10.74
C GLU A 166 -3.96 -7.94 9.55
N SER A 167 -5.24 -7.62 9.64
CA SER A 167 -5.98 -6.88 8.62
C SER A 167 -7.18 -6.15 9.20
N TYR A 168 -7.67 -5.15 8.46
CA TYR A 168 -8.86 -4.36 8.79
C TYR A 168 -9.65 -4.05 7.52
N SER A 169 -10.97 -3.94 7.65
CA SER A 169 -11.79 -3.16 6.71
C SER A 169 -11.87 -1.72 7.20
N LEU A 170 -12.21 -0.79 6.31
CA LEU A 170 -12.49 0.59 6.70
C LEU A 170 -13.55 0.68 7.80
N ASP A 171 -14.64 -0.10 7.74
CA ASP A 171 -15.66 -0.12 8.81
C ASP A 171 -15.12 -0.61 10.16
N ALA A 172 -14.23 -1.61 10.15
CA ALA A 172 -13.56 -2.06 11.37
C ALA A 172 -12.64 -0.98 11.93
N LEU A 173 -12.05 -0.15 11.07
CA LEU A 173 -11.22 0.97 11.46
C LEU A 173 -12.05 2.09 12.10
N TYR A 174 -13.20 2.44 11.52
CA TYR A 174 -14.18 3.35 12.15
C TYR A 174 -14.57 2.87 13.55
N ALA A 175 -14.88 1.59 13.70
CA ALA A 175 -15.20 1.00 15.00
C ALA A 175 -14.02 1.11 15.99
N ARG A 176 -12.78 0.85 15.53
CA ARG A 176 -11.56 0.95 16.35
C ARG A 176 -11.34 2.37 16.86
N PHE A 177 -11.53 3.37 16.01
CA PHE A 177 -11.39 4.78 16.39
C PHE A 177 -12.64 5.38 17.05
N GLY A 178 -13.69 4.60 17.27
CA GLY A 178 -14.94 5.07 17.88
C GLY A 178 -15.65 6.15 17.05
N GLN A 179 -15.47 6.13 15.73
CA GLN A 179 -16.07 7.10 14.80
C GLN A 179 -17.23 6.47 14.03
N THR A 180 -18.20 7.31 13.65
CA THR A 180 -19.29 6.93 12.75
C THR A 180 -18.91 7.31 11.32
N ARG A 181 -19.26 6.45 10.37
CA ARG A 181 -19.07 6.67 8.94
C ARG A 181 -20.14 7.57 8.33
#